data_AF-A0A972PCG6-F1
#
_entry.id   AF-A0A972PCG6-F1
#
_cell.length_a   1.000
_cell.length_b   1.000
_cell.length_c   1.000
_cell.angle_alpha   90.00
_cell.angle_beta   90.00
_cell.angle_gamma   90.00
#
_symmetry.space_group_name_H-M   'P 1'
#
loop_
_entity.id
_entity.type
_entity.pdbx_description
1 polymer ?
#
loop_
_entity_poly.entity_id
_entity_poly.type
_entity_poly.pdbx_seq_one_letter_code
_entity_poly.pdbx_strand_id
1 'polypeptide(L)'
;MASGVFLCIVYLLALYGLILLTCRVARFFRNRTAEHPCVSLLLIVRNQAAVIEGLVRDIFSFYHTLVPSFELVVVDDASRDETPEILQRLSRVAPFQFILMKEHRPGDRPLEVGLRACRGEVICYFHLTGQVHPRLITRLAARLLKGEAVQAPFEHCAVTLVKRGKPGGRPGRS
;
A
#
# COMPACT_ATOMS: atom_id res chain seq x y z
N MET A 1 31.75 -27.19 29.82
CA MET A 1 30.35 -27.45 29.45
C MET A 1 29.55 -26.17 29.21
N ALA A 2 29.68 -25.14 30.04
CA ALA A 2 28.96 -23.86 29.89
C ALA A 2 29.24 -23.11 28.57
N SER A 3 30.47 -23.18 28.05
CA SER A 3 30.86 -22.53 26.79
C SER A 3 30.18 -23.14 25.55
N GLY A 4 29.99 -24.46 25.52
CA GLY A 4 29.32 -25.14 24.41
C GLY A 4 27.83 -24.79 24.33
N VAL A 5 27.15 -24.73 25.49
CA VAL A 5 25.74 -24.34 25.57
C VAL A 5 25.55 -22.88 25.13
N PHE A 6 26.46 -21.98 25.53
CA PHE A 6 26.41 -20.58 25.12
C PHE A 6 26.55 -20.41 23.60
N LEU A 7 27.51 -21.10 22.97
CA LEU A 7 27.67 -21.11 21.52
C LEU A 7 26.42 -21.65 20.81
N CYS A 8 25.82 -22.74 21.29
CA CYS A 8 24.59 -23.27 20.73
C CYS A 8 23.43 -22.26 20.76
N ILE A 9 23.23 -21.55 21.87
CA ILE A 9 22.17 -20.54 22.00
C ILE A 9 22.40 -19.39 21.01
N VAL A 10 23.64 -18.90 20.88
CA VAL A 10 23.98 -17.84 19.93
C VAL A 10 23.70 -18.27 18.48
N TYR A 11 24.09 -19.49 18.10
CA TYR A 11 23.81 -20.01 16.76
C TYR A 11 22.32 -20.19 16.47
N LEU A 12 21.53 -20.66 17.45
CA LEU A 12 20.08 -20.79 17.30
C LEU A 12 19.39 -19.42 17.11
N LEU A 13 19.79 -18.42 17.89
CA LEU A 13 19.27 -17.05 17.75
C LEU A 13 19.65 -16.43 16.41
N ALA A 14 20.90 -16.63 15.96
CA ALA A 14 21.36 -16.15 14.66
C ALA A 14 20.60 -16.81 13.49
N LEU A 15 20.39 -18.13 13.55
CA LEU A 15 19.62 -18.87 12.55
C LEU A 15 18.15 -18.41 12.53
N TYR A 16 17.53 -18.24 13.71
CA TYR A 16 16.17 -17.73 13.81
C TYR A 16 16.03 -16.32 13.23
N GLY A 17 16.98 -15.43 13.54
CA GLY A 17 17.05 -14.09 12.95
C GLY A 17 17.19 -14.12 11.43
N LEU A 18 18.04 -15.01 10.90
CA LEU A 18 18.22 -15.21 9.45
C LEU A 18 16.95 -15.75 8.78
N ILE A 19 16.24 -16.69 9.41
CA ILE A 19 14.95 -17.20 8.94
C ILE A 19 13.91 -16.07 8.91
N LEU A 20 13.80 -15.27 9.97
CA LEU A 20 12.88 -14.13 9.98
C LEU A 20 13.22 -13.10 8.90
N LEU A 21 14.51 -12.80 8.70
CA LEU A 21 14.99 -11.88 7.69
C LEU A 21 14.66 -12.40 6.28
N THR A 22 14.99 -13.66 5.99
CA THR A 22 14.71 -14.30 4.70
C THR A 22 13.21 -14.42 4.45
N CYS A 23 12.39 -14.78 5.43
CA CYS A 23 10.92 -14.75 5.29
C CYS A 23 10.38 -13.34 5.06
N ARG A 24 10.99 -12.30 5.64
CA ARG A 24 10.57 -10.91 5.43
C ARG A 24 10.92 -10.44 4.02
N VAL A 25 12.14 -10.73 3.57
CA VAL A 25 12.64 -10.44 2.23
C VAL A 25 11.88 -11.24 1.17
N ALA A 26 11.67 -12.54 1.39
CA ALA A 26 10.88 -13.39 0.51
C ALA A 26 9.41 -12.95 0.45
N ARG A 27 8.80 -12.52 1.55
CA ARG A 27 7.44 -11.94 1.53
C ARG A 27 7.40 -10.60 0.81
N PHE A 28 8.42 -9.76 0.98
CA PHE A 28 8.57 -8.53 0.23
C PHE A 28 8.64 -8.80 -1.28
N PHE A 29 9.45 -9.78 -1.70
CA PHE A 29 9.52 -10.20 -3.10
C PHE A 29 8.23 -10.90 -3.56
N ARG A 30 7.62 -11.77 -2.76
CA ARG A 30 6.37 -12.48 -3.12
C ARG A 30 5.20 -11.52 -3.33
N ASN A 31 5.09 -10.46 -2.54
CA ASN A 31 4.11 -9.40 -2.77
C ASN A 31 4.42 -8.58 -4.04
N ARG A 32 5.68 -8.55 -4.49
CA ARG A 32 6.08 -7.92 -5.75
C ARG A 32 5.85 -8.82 -6.97
N THR A 33 5.90 -10.14 -6.80
CA THR A 33 5.85 -11.17 -7.86
C THR A 33 4.53 -11.93 -7.95
N ALA A 34 3.52 -11.66 -7.11
CA ALA A 34 2.17 -12.15 -7.38
C ALA A 34 1.79 -11.64 -8.78
N GLU A 35 1.68 -12.56 -9.75
CA GLU A 35 1.77 -12.22 -11.17
C GLU A 35 0.78 -11.13 -11.57
N HIS A 36 -0.38 -11.04 -10.90
CA HIS A 36 -1.22 -9.85 -10.87
C HIS A 36 -1.95 -9.75 -9.51
N PRO A 37 -1.79 -8.66 -8.72
CA PRO A 37 -2.64 -8.46 -7.54
C PRO A 37 -4.09 -8.30 -8.00
N CYS A 38 -5.07 -8.86 -7.28
CA CYS A 38 -6.47 -8.67 -7.66
C CYS A 38 -6.91 -7.22 -7.40
N VAL A 39 -6.35 -6.60 -6.35
CA VAL A 39 -6.70 -5.25 -5.90
C VAL A 39 -5.46 -4.40 -5.65
N SER A 40 -5.41 -3.20 -6.22
CA SER A 40 -4.47 -2.15 -5.85
C SER A 40 -5.16 -1.10 -4.98
N LEU A 41 -4.65 -0.88 -3.78
CA LEU A 41 -5.05 0.23 -2.93
C LEU A 41 -4.08 1.39 -3.17
N LEU A 42 -4.57 2.50 -3.72
CA LEU A 42 -3.79 3.71 -4.00
C LEU A 42 -4.12 4.82 -2.99
N LEU A 43 -3.13 5.29 -2.25
CA LEU A 43 -3.28 6.44 -1.36
C LEU A 43 -2.53 7.63 -1.96
N ILE A 44 -3.21 8.75 -2.15
CA ILE A 44 -2.59 10.03 -2.49
C ILE A 44 -2.62 10.85 -1.21
N VAL A 45 -1.47 11.30 -0.74
CA VAL A 45 -1.34 11.93 0.58
C VAL A 45 -0.66 13.28 0.47
N ARG A 46 -1.14 14.25 1.24
CA ARG A 46 -0.50 15.55 1.40
C ARG A 46 -0.69 16.07 2.81
N ASN A 47 0.42 16.34 3.48
CA ASN A 47 0.48 16.84 4.86
C ASN A 47 -0.34 16.00 5.86
N GLN A 48 -0.03 14.70 5.96
CA GLN A 48 -0.74 13.70 6.77
C GLN A 48 0.13 13.05 7.85
N ALA A 49 1.18 13.73 8.34
CA ALA A 49 2.13 13.15 9.28
C ALA A 49 1.47 12.52 10.52
N ALA A 50 0.40 13.15 11.02
CA ALA A 50 -0.30 12.71 12.24
C ALA A 50 -1.06 11.37 12.08
N VAL A 51 -1.47 10.99 10.88
CA VAL A 51 -2.37 9.83 10.65
C VAL A 51 -1.75 8.75 9.78
N ILE A 52 -0.77 9.08 8.93
CA ILE A 52 -0.29 8.19 7.88
C ILE A 52 0.33 6.90 8.43
N GLU A 53 1.04 6.95 9.55
CA GLU A 53 1.63 5.76 10.15
C GLU A 53 0.58 4.78 10.67
N GLY A 54 -0.41 5.28 11.42
CA GLY A 54 -1.52 4.47 11.92
C GLY A 54 -2.29 3.85 10.76
N LEU A 55 -2.57 4.65 9.72
CA LEU A 55 -3.30 4.21 8.55
C LEU A 55 -2.60 3.05 7.82
N VAL A 56 -1.31 3.20 7.51
CA VAL A 56 -0.55 2.15 6.80
C VAL A 56 -0.53 0.87 7.64
N ARG A 57 -0.34 0.97 8.96
CA ARG A 57 -0.38 -0.19 9.87
C ARG A 57 -1.75 -0.87 9.88
N ASP A 58 -2.83 -0.10 9.97
CA ASP A 58 -4.20 -0.61 9.97
C ASP A 58 -4.54 -1.32 8.66
N ILE A 59 -4.13 -0.75 7.51
CA ILE A 59 -4.31 -1.38 6.20
C ILE A 59 -3.63 -2.74 6.16
N PHE A 60 -2.35 -2.83 6.56
CA PHE A 60 -1.64 -4.10 6.56
C PHE A 60 -2.24 -5.10 7.55
N SER A 61 -2.71 -4.65 8.71
CA SER A 61 -3.39 -5.52 9.68
C SER A 61 -4.70 -6.08 9.14
N PHE A 62 -5.48 -5.27 8.41
CA PHE A 62 -6.79 -5.66 7.92
C PHE A 62 -6.71 -6.53 6.66
N TYR A 63 -5.90 -6.13 5.68
CA TYR A 63 -5.87 -6.78 4.38
C TYR A 63 -5.14 -8.12 4.36
N HIS A 64 -4.21 -8.37 5.29
CA HIS A 64 -3.56 -9.68 5.43
C HIS A 64 -4.56 -10.80 5.77
N THR A 65 -5.77 -10.45 6.25
CA THR A 65 -6.83 -11.40 6.61
C THR A 65 -7.91 -11.53 5.53
N LEU A 66 -8.17 -10.50 4.72
CA LEU A 66 -9.31 -10.48 3.80
C LEU A 66 -8.98 -10.75 2.32
N VAL A 67 -7.77 -10.43 1.84
CA VAL A 67 -7.46 -10.51 0.40
C VAL A 67 -6.16 -11.29 0.18
N PRO A 68 -6.19 -12.41 -0.56
CA PRO A 68 -4.99 -13.22 -0.81
C PRO A 68 -3.88 -12.47 -1.55
N SER A 69 -4.25 -11.52 -2.42
CA SER A 69 -3.33 -10.73 -3.26
C SER A 69 -3.79 -9.27 -3.39
N PHE A 70 -3.29 -8.41 -2.49
CA PHE A 70 -3.44 -6.96 -2.61
C PHE A 70 -2.07 -6.28 -2.66
N GLU A 71 -2.00 -5.13 -3.33
CA GLU A 71 -0.85 -4.22 -3.21
C GLU A 71 -1.29 -2.85 -2.69
N LEU A 72 -0.37 -2.18 -1.99
CA LEU A 72 -0.53 -0.81 -1.54
C LEU A 72 0.44 0.07 -2.31
N VAL A 73 -0.08 1.14 -2.92
CA VAL A 73 0.68 2.20 -3.58
C VAL A 73 0.37 3.50 -2.83
N VAL A 74 1.40 4.24 -2.42
CA VAL A 74 1.27 5.53 -1.74
C VAL A 74 2.02 6.58 -2.56
N VAL A 75 1.33 7.65 -2.92
CA VAL A 75 1.87 8.82 -3.63
C VAL A 75 1.82 10.00 -2.68
N ASP A 76 2.98 10.52 -2.28
CA ASP A 76 3.06 11.79 -1.57
C ASP A 76 3.06 12.95 -2.58
N ASP A 77 2.07 13.83 -2.45
CA ASP A 77 1.84 15.00 -3.30
C ASP A 77 2.54 16.24 -2.74
N ALA A 78 3.87 16.20 -2.67
CA ALA A 78 4.72 17.29 -2.22
C ALA A 78 4.31 17.83 -0.84
N SER A 79 4.27 16.92 0.14
CA SER A 79 4.08 17.29 1.54
C SER A 79 5.21 18.19 2.04
N ARG A 80 4.88 19.08 2.98
CA ARG A 80 5.81 20.03 3.61
C ARG A 80 6.01 19.76 5.10
N ASP A 81 5.31 18.76 5.64
CA ASP A 81 5.45 18.24 6.99
C ASP A 81 6.31 16.96 6.99
N GLU A 82 6.27 16.19 8.09
CA GLU A 82 7.04 14.95 8.26
C GLU A 82 6.46 13.72 7.53
N THR A 83 5.42 13.90 6.70
CA THR A 83 4.78 12.80 5.94
C THR A 83 5.76 11.98 5.12
N PRO A 84 6.65 12.58 4.29
CA PRO A 84 7.53 11.80 3.42
C PRO A 84 8.60 11.04 4.21
N GLU A 85 9.11 11.57 5.32
CA GLU A 85 10.05 10.88 6.21
C GLU A 85 9.41 9.65 6.86
N ILE A 86 8.17 9.81 7.34
CA ILE A 86 7.39 8.72 7.93
C ILE A 86 7.15 7.62 6.89
N LEU A 87 6.70 7.97 5.69
CA LEU A 87 6.46 7.02 4.60
C LEU A 87 7.74 6.33 4.14
N GLN A 88 8.85 7.05 4.06
CA GLN A 88 10.13 6.46 3.70
C GLN A 88 10.56 5.43 4.74
N ARG A 89 10.45 5.75 6.05
CA ARG A 89 10.71 4.79 7.13
C ARG A 89 9.78 3.57 7.03
N LEU A 90 8.49 3.79 6.80
CA LEU A 90 7.50 2.70 6.70
C LEU A 90 7.76 1.79 5.49
N SER A 91 8.18 2.35 4.35
CA SER A 91 8.48 1.58 3.13
C SER A 91 9.64 0.60 3.30
N ARG A 92 10.52 0.83 4.29
CA ARG A 92 11.60 -0.09 4.66
C ARG A 92 11.12 -1.28 5.49
N VAL A 93 10.01 -1.12 6.22
CA VAL A 93 9.50 -2.13 7.16
C VAL A 93 8.24 -2.83 6.66
N ALA A 94 7.48 -2.24 5.74
CA ALA A 94 6.24 -2.79 5.21
C ALA A 94 6.27 -2.87 3.67
N PRO A 95 5.68 -3.89 3.05
CA PRO A 95 5.76 -4.12 1.60
C PRO A 95 4.72 -3.28 0.84
N PHE A 96 4.99 -1.99 0.67
CA PHE A 96 4.21 -1.11 -0.23
C PHE A 96 5.12 -0.34 -1.19
N GLN A 97 4.54 0.18 -2.26
CA GLN A 97 5.23 1.07 -3.18
C GLN A 97 5.02 2.51 -2.74
N PHE A 98 6.12 3.22 -2.48
CA PHE A 98 6.11 4.63 -2.15
C PHE A 98 6.62 5.46 -3.33
N ILE A 99 5.87 6.49 -3.71
CA ILE A 99 6.20 7.46 -4.75
C ILE A 99 6.20 8.84 -4.10
N LEU A 100 7.32 9.53 -4.17
CA LEU A 100 7.47 10.88 -3.63
C LEU A 100 7.48 11.90 -4.76
N MET A 101 6.49 12.79 -4.80
CA MET A 101 6.52 13.97 -5.65
C MET A 101 7.19 15.11 -4.88
N LYS A 102 8.34 15.58 -5.37
CA LYS A 102 9.14 16.61 -4.66
C LYS A 102 8.49 18.00 -4.69
N GLU A 103 7.73 18.27 -5.73
CA GLU A 103 7.05 19.55 -5.95
C GLU A 103 5.64 19.26 -6.49
N HIS A 104 4.71 20.17 -6.22
CA HIS A 104 3.38 20.18 -6.81
C HIS A 104 3.20 21.45 -7.62
N ARG A 105 3.17 21.31 -8.94
CA ARG A 105 3.00 22.38 -9.92
C ARG A 105 1.57 22.41 -10.46
N PRO A 106 1.06 23.57 -10.90
CA PRO A 106 -0.24 23.65 -11.55
C PRO A 106 -0.30 22.70 -12.76
N GLY A 107 -1.25 21.76 -12.73
CA GLY A 107 -1.41 20.73 -13.77
C GLY A 107 -0.83 19.36 -13.41
N ASP A 108 -0.13 19.22 -12.28
CA ASP A 108 0.29 17.92 -11.78
C ASP A 108 -0.91 17.05 -11.43
N ARG A 109 -0.80 15.76 -11.73
CA ARG A 109 -1.87 14.76 -11.54
C ARG A 109 -1.36 13.58 -10.72
N PRO A 110 -1.25 13.73 -9.38
CA PRO A 110 -0.77 12.67 -8.49
C PRO A 110 -1.56 11.36 -8.64
N LEU A 111 -2.87 11.48 -8.91
CA LEU A 111 -3.72 10.35 -9.21
C LEU A 111 -3.25 9.57 -10.45
N GLU A 112 -2.93 10.23 -11.55
CA GLU A 112 -2.46 9.55 -12.76
C GLU A 112 -1.12 8.85 -12.54
N VAL A 113 -0.22 9.47 -11.78
CA VAL A 113 1.06 8.89 -11.38
C VAL A 113 0.83 7.60 -10.59
N GLY A 114 -0.06 7.66 -9.60
CA GLY A 114 -0.45 6.50 -8.80
C GLY A 114 -1.11 5.40 -9.62
N LEU A 115 -2.08 5.74 -10.47
CA LEU A 115 -2.79 4.79 -11.32
C LEU A 115 -1.87 4.04 -12.28
N ARG A 116 -0.82 4.71 -12.81
CA ARG A 116 0.19 4.05 -13.66
C ARG A 116 1.05 3.07 -12.89
N ALA A 117 1.28 3.32 -11.61
CA ALA A 117 2.05 2.44 -10.74
C ALA A 117 1.25 1.20 -10.27
N CYS A 118 -0.07 1.28 -10.24
CA CYS A 118 -0.94 0.16 -9.91
C CYS A 118 -0.89 -0.94 -10.98
N ARG A 119 -0.79 -2.18 -10.52
CA ARG A 119 -0.73 -3.42 -11.31
C ARG A 119 -1.99 -4.26 -11.18
N GLY A 120 -2.86 -3.96 -10.23
CA GLY A 120 -4.05 -4.75 -9.95
C GLY A 120 -5.16 -4.57 -10.97
N GLU A 121 -6.01 -5.59 -11.05
CA GLU A 121 -7.18 -5.58 -11.94
C GLU A 121 -8.22 -4.55 -11.50
N VAL A 122 -8.38 -4.39 -10.19
CA VAL A 122 -9.26 -3.42 -9.55
C VAL A 122 -8.41 -2.42 -8.77
N ILE A 123 -8.51 -1.15 -9.11
CA ILE A 123 -7.85 -0.08 -8.35
C ILE A 123 -8.88 0.60 -7.46
N CYS A 124 -8.58 0.72 -6.17
CA CYS A 124 -9.30 1.53 -5.20
C CYS A 124 -8.37 2.65 -4.75
N TYR A 125 -8.75 3.92 -4.92
CA TYR A 125 -7.89 5.02 -4.48
C TYR A 125 -8.55 5.92 -3.43
N PHE A 126 -7.73 6.60 -2.64
CA PHE A 126 -8.13 7.55 -1.60
C PHE A 126 -7.26 8.81 -1.70
N HIS A 127 -7.88 9.99 -1.61
CA HIS A 127 -7.18 11.27 -1.67
C HIS A 127 -7.17 11.97 -0.31
N LEU A 128 -6.07 11.85 0.41
CA LEU A 128 -5.92 12.34 1.78
C LEU A 128 -5.30 13.75 1.75
N THR A 129 -6.14 14.75 1.48
CA THR A 129 -5.77 16.18 1.46
C THR A 129 -6.29 16.99 2.65
N GLY A 130 -6.99 16.36 3.60
CA GLY A 130 -7.57 17.02 4.78
C GLY A 130 -7.48 16.16 6.03
N GLN A 131 -8.15 16.58 7.11
CA GLN A 131 -8.24 15.78 8.34
C GLN A 131 -9.08 14.53 8.10
N VAL A 132 -8.45 13.35 8.05
CA VAL A 132 -9.15 12.09 7.84
C VAL A 132 -9.02 11.21 9.06
N HIS A 133 -10.15 10.79 9.62
CA HIS A 133 -10.15 9.88 10.76
C HIS A 133 -9.78 8.46 10.29
N PRO A 134 -8.76 7.80 10.88
CA PRO A 134 -8.26 6.49 10.41
C PRO A 134 -9.34 5.40 10.27
N ARG A 135 -10.28 5.35 11.24
CA ARG A 135 -11.44 4.45 11.25
C ARG A 135 -12.32 4.54 10.00
N LEU A 136 -12.34 5.68 9.32
CA LEU A 136 -13.12 5.88 8.11
C LEU A 136 -12.53 5.05 6.96
N ILE A 137 -11.22 5.04 6.82
CA ILE A 137 -10.54 4.34 5.72
C ILE A 137 -10.66 2.83 5.90
N THR A 138 -10.53 2.32 7.12
CA THR A 138 -10.74 0.90 7.42
C THR A 138 -12.17 0.46 7.09
N ARG A 139 -13.18 1.28 7.40
CA ARG A 139 -14.58 1.00 7.04
C ARG A 139 -14.82 1.02 5.53
N LEU A 140 -14.25 1.98 4.81
CA LEU A 140 -14.41 2.09 3.37
C LEU A 140 -13.71 0.93 2.64
N ALA A 141 -12.50 0.57 3.08
CA ALA A 141 -11.78 -0.61 2.62
C ALA A 141 -12.60 -1.90 2.83
N ALA A 142 -13.17 -2.10 4.02
CA ALA A 142 -13.99 -3.27 4.32
C ALA A 142 -15.23 -3.39 3.41
N ARG A 143 -15.88 -2.27 3.10
CA ARG A 143 -17.06 -2.24 2.21
C ARG A 143 -16.69 -2.50 0.76
N LEU A 144 -15.55 -1.96 0.31
CA LEU A 144 -15.04 -2.20 -1.03
C LEU A 144 -14.72 -3.67 -1.29
N LEU A 145 -14.17 -4.36 -0.29
CA LEU A 145 -13.90 -5.79 -0.38
C LEU A 145 -15.16 -6.66 -0.45
N LYS A 146 -16.31 -6.13 -0.02
CA LYS A 146 -17.62 -6.79 -0.19
C LYS A 146 -18.24 -6.56 -1.57
N GLY A 147 -17.56 -5.85 -2.47
CA GLY A 147 -18.08 -5.49 -3.79
C GLY A 147 -19.16 -4.40 -3.74
N GLU A 148 -19.31 -3.71 -2.61
CA GLU A 148 -20.23 -2.58 -2.52
C GLU A 148 -19.61 -1.37 -3.23
N ALA A 149 -20.34 -0.80 -4.18
CA ALA A 149 -20.01 0.52 -4.72
C ALA A 149 -20.19 1.56 -3.61
N VAL A 150 -19.07 1.99 -3.03
CA VAL A 150 -19.10 3.03 -2.01
C VAL A 150 -18.99 4.39 -2.69
N GLN A 151 -20.12 5.07 -2.92
CA GLN A 151 -20.11 6.51 -3.10
C GLN A 151 -19.76 7.12 -1.73
N ALA A 152 -18.47 7.41 -1.53
CA ALA A 152 -18.06 8.15 -0.34
C ALA A 152 -18.60 9.59 -0.48
N PRO A 153 -19.37 10.10 0.50
CA PRO A 153 -20.11 11.35 0.38
C PRO A 153 -19.24 12.60 0.61
N PHE A 154 -17.95 12.54 0.24
CA PHE A 154 -17.00 13.59 0.59
C PHE A 154 -16.15 13.97 -0.63
N GLU A 155 -15.98 15.27 -0.84
CA GLU A 155 -15.11 15.88 -1.89
C GLU A 155 -13.66 15.36 -1.89
N HIS A 156 -13.27 14.59 -0.86
CA HIS A 156 -11.91 14.13 -0.58
C HIS A 156 -11.79 12.59 -0.61
N CYS A 157 -12.79 11.85 -1.07
CA CYS A 157 -12.72 10.40 -1.11
C CYS A 157 -13.53 9.86 -2.30
N ALA A 158 -12.90 9.78 -3.47
CA ALA A 158 -13.49 9.13 -4.63
C ALA A 158 -13.01 7.68 -4.70
N VAL A 159 -13.94 6.75 -4.52
CA VAL A 159 -13.68 5.33 -4.72
C VAL A 159 -14.13 4.99 -6.14
N THR A 160 -13.20 4.98 -7.08
CA THR A 160 -13.50 4.52 -8.45
C THR A 160 -12.91 3.15 -8.65
N LEU A 161 -13.77 2.15 -8.86
CA LEU A 161 -13.36 0.84 -9.34
C LEU A 161 -12.94 0.96 -10.80
N VAL A 162 -11.64 1.06 -11.06
CA VAL A 162 -11.13 0.94 -12.42
C VAL A 162 -10.83 -0.52 -12.69
N LYS A 163 -11.68 -1.18 -13.50
CA LYS A 163 -11.36 -2.50 -14.04
C LYS A 163 -10.41 -2.31 -15.20
N ARG A 164 -9.15 -2.75 -15.06
CA ARG A 164 -8.23 -2.76 -16.20
C ARG A 164 -8.78 -3.74 -17.25
N GLY A 165 -9.08 -3.26 -18.45
CA GLY A 165 -9.46 -4.12 -19.57
C GLY A 165 -8.36 -5.15 -19.84
N LYS A 166 -8.72 -6.41 -20.12
CA LYS A 166 -7.77 -7.47 -20.50
C LYS A 166 -6.80 -6.92 -21.56
N PRO A 167 -5.48 -7.14 -21.43
CA PRO A 167 -4.56 -6.82 -22.51
C PRO A 167 -4.83 -7.81 -23.65
N GLY A 168 -5.50 -7.35 -24.71
CA GLY A 168 -5.67 -8.09 -25.95
C GLY A 168 -7.11 -8.52 -26.27
N GLY A 169 -7.89 -7.59 -26.81
CA GLY A 169 -8.96 -7.89 -27.76
C GLY A 169 -8.75 -6.98 -28.96
N ARG A 170 -8.34 -7.53 -30.12
CA ARG A 170 -8.28 -6.77 -31.38
C ARG A 170 -9.64 -6.09 -31.61
N PRO A 171 -9.68 -4.82 -32.06
CA PRO A 171 -10.93 -4.20 -32.45
C PRO A 171 -11.48 -4.96 -33.66
N GLY A 172 -12.56 -5.70 -33.47
CA GLY A 172 -13.34 -6.27 -34.56
C GLY A 172 -13.99 -5.12 -35.32
N ARG A 173 -13.60 -4.96 -36.59
CA ARG A 173 -14.37 -4.19 -37.57
C ARG A 173 -15.70 -4.91 -37.79
N SER A 174 -16.80 -4.19 -37.65
CA SER A 174 -18.05 -4.42 -38.38
C SER A 174 -18.73 -3.08 -38.53
#